data_AF-A0A4R5CES7-F1
#
_entry.id   AF-A0A4R5CES7-F1
#
_cell.length_a   1.000
_cell.length_b   1.000
_cell.length_c   1.000
_cell.angle_alpha   90.00
_cell.angle_beta   90.00
_cell.angle_gamma   90.00
#
_symmetry.space_group_name_H-M   'P 1'
#
loop_
_entity.id
_entity.type
_entity.pdbx_description
1 polymer ?
#
loop_
_entity_poly.entity_id
_entity_poly.type
_entity_poly.pdbx_seq_one_letter_code
_entity_poly.pdbx_strand_id
1 'polypeptide(L)'
;MYTLPTLPITNKQGVRVGVQWNNEPIQIIDFTTFGRSEEWKQNVLSNKASKKIALKSIIKGTNKLKIYMVDAGVALDYFYINLNKNNPVPYSILSETFQQ
;
A
#
# COMPACT_ATOMS: atom_id res chain seq x y z
N MET A 1 -1.06 1.26 2.88
CA MET A 1 -1.67 0.72 1.65
C MET A 1 -1.90 -0.76 1.83
N TYR A 2 -3.02 -1.25 1.31
CA TYR A 2 -3.47 -2.63 1.50
C TYR A 2 -3.81 -3.22 0.13
N THR A 3 -3.31 -4.42 -0.09
CA THR A 3 -3.44 -5.17 -1.35
C THR A 3 -3.86 -6.59 -1.02
N LEU A 4 -4.40 -7.31 -2.01
CA LEU A 4 -4.55 -8.76 -1.87
C LEU A 4 -3.15 -9.40 -1.76
N PRO A 5 -2.99 -10.45 -0.93
CA PRO A 5 -1.70 -11.09 -0.68
C PRO A 5 -1.32 -12.03 -1.84
N THR A 6 -1.16 -11.48 -3.02
CA THR A 6 -0.76 -12.21 -4.24
C THR A 6 0.74 -12.49 -4.24
N LEU A 7 1.12 -13.57 -4.90
CA LEU A 7 2.52 -13.89 -5.15
C LEU A 7 2.96 -13.33 -6.52
N PRO A 8 4.27 -13.08 -6.72
CA PRO A 8 4.77 -12.75 -8.04
C PRO A 8 4.40 -13.82 -9.07
N ILE A 9 4.01 -13.37 -10.26
CA ILE A 9 3.63 -14.27 -11.36
C ILE A 9 4.84 -15.04 -11.89
N THR A 10 6.03 -14.42 -11.84
CA THR A 10 7.28 -15.01 -12.30
C THR A 10 8.41 -14.74 -11.30
N ASN A 11 9.48 -15.52 -11.37
CA ASN A 11 10.68 -15.34 -10.53
C ASN A 11 11.53 -14.11 -10.91
N LYS A 12 11.12 -13.35 -11.94
CA LYS A 12 11.86 -12.19 -12.47
C LYS A 12 11.25 -10.84 -12.05
N GLN A 13 10.03 -10.86 -11.52
CA GLN A 13 9.29 -9.67 -11.12
C GLN A 13 8.85 -9.80 -9.66
N GLY A 14 8.48 -8.67 -9.06
CA GLY A 14 7.87 -8.65 -7.75
C GLY A 14 6.36 -8.44 -7.83
N VAL A 15 5.82 -7.88 -6.77
CA VAL A 15 4.44 -7.38 -6.67
C VAL A 15 4.54 -5.90 -6.30
N ARG A 16 4.95 -5.09 -7.28
CA ARG A 16 5.32 -3.68 -7.05
C ARG A 16 4.30 -2.68 -7.60
N VAL A 17 4.10 -1.61 -6.84
CA VAL A 17 3.32 -0.43 -7.25
C VAL A 17 4.16 0.83 -7.10
N GLY A 18 4.05 1.75 -8.07
CA GLY A 18 4.66 3.07 -7.98
C GLY A 18 3.68 4.04 -7.32
N VAL A 19 4.15 4.81 -6.35
CA VAL A 19 3.33 5.81 -5.67
C VAL A 19 4.02 7.16 -5.69
N GLN A 20 3.30 8.17 -6.12
CA GLN A 20 3.76 9.56 -6.12
C GLN A 20 2.80 10.41 -5.30
N TRP A 21 3.38 11.14 -4.34
CA TRP A 21 2.67 12.16 -3.59
C TRP A 21 3.02 13.54 -4.16
N ASN A 22 2.01 14.28 -4.62
CA ASN A 22 2.16 15.56 -5.30
C ASN A 22 3.16 15.48 -6.47
N ASN A 23 4.27 16.22 -6.35
CA ASN A 23 5.37 16.27 -7.31
C ASN A 23 6.65 15.65 -6.73
N GLU A 24 6.54 14.88 -5.63
CA GLU A 24 7.67 14.15 -5.06
C GLU A 24 8.14 13.01 -6.00
N PRO A 25 9.38 12.53 -5.84
CA PRO A 25 9.86 11.36 -6.57
C PRO A 25 8.95 10.14 -6.35
N ILE A 26 8.76 9.34 -7.40
CA ILE A 26 7.98 8.10 -7.34
C ILE A 26 8.68 7.15 -6.36
N GLN A 27 7.90 6.62 -5.42
CA GLN A 27 8.33 5.61 -4.48
C GLN A 27 7.80 4.25 -4.94
N ILE A 28 8.70 3.27 -5.06
CA ILE A 28 8.31 1.89 -5.38
C ILE A 28 8.03 1.15 -4.09
N ILE A 29 6.81 0.61 -3.98
CA ILE A 29 6.42 -0.27 -2.88
C ILE A 29 6.40 -1.68 -3.42
N ASP A 30 7.06 -2.60 -2.73
CA ASP A 30 7.05 -4.01 -3.05
C ASP A 30 6.29 -4.81 -1.99
N PHE A 31 5.30 -5.58 -2.42
CA PHE A 31 4.51 -6.51 -1.59
C PHE A 31 4.98 -7.96 -1.70
N THR A 32 6.08 -8.22 -2.42
CA THR A 32 6.62 -9.57 -2.60
C THR A 32 6.97 -10.21 -1.26
N THR A 33 6.47 -11.43 -1.07
CA THR A 33 6.87 -12.32 0.01
C THR A 33 7.55 -13.55 -0.56
N PHE A 34 8.45 -14.17 0.20
CA PHE A 34 9.21 -15.35 -0.23
C PHE A 34 8.86 -16.58 0.60
N GLY A 35 8.57 -17.69 -0.08
CA GLY A 35 8.29 -18.98 0.54
C GLY A 35 7.15 -18.91 1.56
N ARG A 36 7.34 -19.55 2.71
CA ARG A 36 6.42 -19.50 3.86
C ARG A 36 6.95 -18.60 4.97
N SER A 37 7.40 -17.40 4.62
CA SER A 37 7.85 -16.43 5.61
C SER A 37 6.73 -16.09 6.59
N GLU A 38 7.09 -15.56 7.76
CA GLU A 38 6.09 -15.09 8.73
C GLU A 38 5.22 -13.98 8.11
N GLU A 39 5.81 -13.09 7.31
CA GLU A 39 5.06 -12.07 6.57
C GLU A 39 4.04 -12.69 5.62
N TRP A 40 4.42 -13.73 4.86
CA TRP A 40 3.48 -14.45 4.00
C TRP A 40 2.32 -15.05 4.81
N LYS A 41 2.65 -15.72 5.93
CA LYS A 41 1.64 -16.36 6.79
C LYS A 41 0.66 -15.34 7.35
N GLN A 42 1.15 -14.21 7.87
CA GLN A 42 0.30 -13.15 8.40
C GLN A 42 -0.57 -12.51 7.31
N ASN A 43 -0.02 -12.31 6.11
CA ASN A 43 -0.76 -11.78 4.97
C ASN A 43 -1.88 -12.73 4.53
N VAL A 44 -1.62 -14.04 4.49
CA VAL A 44 -2.64 -15.06 4.15
C VAL A 44 -3.72 -15.14 5.24
N LEU A 45 -3.34 -15.20 6.52
CA LEU A 45 -4.30 -15.29 7.64
C LEU A 45 -5.22 -14.06 7.74
N SER A 46 -4.69 -12.88 7.42
CA SER A 46 -5.47 -11.63 7.39
C SER A 46 -6.11 -11.34 6.04
N ASN A 47 -5.90 -12.20 5.03
CA ASN A 47 -6.27 -12.00 3.64
C ASN A 47 -5.84 -10.62 3.08
N LYS A 48 -4.67 -10.13 3.50
CA LYS A 48 -4.25 -8.75 3.26
C LYS A 48 -2.74 -8.57 3.35
N ALA A 49 -2.13 -8.02 2.31
CA ALA A 49 -0.75 -7.55 2.34
C ALA A 49 -0.71 -6.03 2.56
N SER A 50 0.04 -5.59 3.58
CA SER A 50 0.09 -4.17 3.96
C SER A 50 1.50 -3.61 3.96
N LYS A 51 1.64 -2.38 3.43
CA LYS A 51 2.89 -1.60 3.48
C LYS A 51 2.58 -0.16 3.89
N LYS A 52 3.44 0.41 4.71
CA LYS A 52 3.36 1.79 5.18
C LYS A 52 4.42 2.62 4.47
N ILE A 53 4.04 3.80 4.02
CA ILE A 53 4.95 4.79 3.45
C ILE A 53 4.84 6.05 4.29
N ALA A 54 5.98 6.67 4.58
CA ALA A 54 5.99 8.00 5.16
C ALA A 54 5.79 9.05 4.06
N LEU A 55 4.77 9.89 4.23
CA LEU A 55 4.61 11.10 3.41
C LEU A 55 5.69 12.10 3.86
N LYS A 56 6.47 12.63 2.90
CA LYS A 56 7.57 13.57 3.23
C LYS A 56 7.06 14.99 3.42
N SER A 57 6.01 15.37 2.68
CA SER A 57 5.37 16.68 2.81
C SER A 57 3.85 16.55 2.78
N ILE A 58 3.16 17.44 3.49
CA ILE A 58 1.71 17.63 3.38
C ILE A 58 1.49 19.12 3.22
N ILE A 59 0.93 19.53 2.09
CA ILE A 59 0.52 20.93 1.89
C ILE A 59 -0.89 21.11 2.43
N LYS A 60 -1.19 22.29 2.98
CA LYS A 60 -2.56 22.65 3.36
C LYS A 60 -3.41 22.73 2.08
N GLY A 61 -4.57 22.09 2.09
CA GLY A 61 -5.49 22.05 0.96
C GLY A 61 -5.36 20.75 0.16
N THR A 62 -5.51 20.85 -1.16
CA THR A 62 -5.59 19.69 -2.06
C THR A 62 -4.21 19.09 -2.31
N ASN A 63 -4.06 17.82 -1.98
CA ASN A 63 -2.90 17.00 -2.33
C ASN A 63 -3.30 15.99 -3.41
N LYS A 64 -2.34 15.56 -4.24
CA LYS A 64 -2.56 14.57 -5.29
C LYS A 64 -1.77 13.30 -5.00
N LEU A 65 -2.47 12.19 -4.81
CA LEU A 65 -1.87 10.86 -4.79
C LEU A 65 -2.01 10.24 -6.18
N LYS A 66 -0.88 9.86 -6.79
CA LYS A 66 -0.87 9.11 -8.05
C LYS A 66 -0.34 7.72 -7.81
N ILE A 67 -0.99 6.74 -8.43
CA ILE A 67 -0.65 5.33 -8.31
C ILE A 67 -0.35 4.81 -9.72
N TYR A 68 0.80 4.17 -9.88
CA TYR A 68 1.29 3.64 -11.14
C TYR A 68 1.40 2.12 -11.05
N MET A 69 0.87 1.43 -12.04
CA MET A 69 1.09 -0.01 -12.21
C MET A 69 2.55 -0.24 -12.61
N VAL A 70 3.26 -1.09 -11.86
CA VAL A 70 4.67 -1.44 -12.15
C VAL A 70 4.77 -2.91 -12.49
N ASP A 71 4.30 -3.81 -11.61
CA ASP A 71 4.25 -5.24 -11.88
C ASP A 71 2.80 -5.74 -11.99
N ALA A 72 2.60 -6.77 -12.81
CA ALA A 72 1.35 -7.52 -12.85
C ALA A 72 1.18 -8.36 -11.58
N GLY A 73 -0.08 -8.56 -11.16
CA GLY A 73 -0.43 -9.31 -9.96
C GLY A 73 -0.71 -8.42 -8.74
N VAL A 74 -0.42 -7.12 -8.80
CA VAL A 74 -0.85 -6.17 -7.77
C VAL A 74 -2.35 -5.95 -7.87
N ALA A 75 -3.08 -6.33 -6.82
CA ALA A 75 -4.48 -5.99 -6.63
C ALA A 75 -4.59 -5.03 -5.45
N LEU A 76 -4.62 -3.72 -5.73
CA LEU A 76 -4.81 -2.69 -4.73
C LEU A 76 -6.27 -2.68 -4.27
N ASP A 77 -6.48 -2.79 -2.96
CA ASP A 77 -7.81 -2.82 -2.36
C ASP A 77 -8.17 -1.44 -1.80
N TYR A 78 -7.44 -0.98 -0.78
CA TYR A 78 -7.65 0.33 -0.17
C TYR A 78 -6.37 0.94 0.41
N PHE A 79 -6.42 2.22 0.74
CA PHE A 79 -5.36 2.91 1.45
C PHE A 79 -5.93 3.83 2.52
N TYR A 80 -5.14 4.01 3.58
CA TYR A 80 -5.40 5.02 4.61
C TYR A 80 -4.31 6.06 4.57
N ILE A 81 -4.71 7.32 4.68
CA ILE A 81 -3.81 8.44 4.93
C ILE A 81 -3.98 8.80 6.41
N ASN A 82 -2.97 8.46 7.21
CA ASN A 82 -2.98 8.81 8.62
C ASN A 82 -2.15 10.08 8.85
N LEU A 83 -2.84 11.17 9.22
CA LEU A 83 -2.23 12.46 9.53
C LEU A 83 -1.80 12.55 11.00
N ASN A 84 -2.30 11.67 11.87
CA ASN A 84 -1.98 11.65 13.30
C ASN A 84 -1.24 10.36 13.69
N LYS A 85 0.07 10.47 13.88
CA LYS A 85 0.93 9.33 14.26
C LYS A 85 0.52 8.67 15.58
N ASN A 86 -0.16 9.39 16.47
CA ASN A 86 -0.55 8.88 17.78
C ASN A 86 -1.83 8.02 17.74
N ASN A 87 -2.54 8.01 16.61
CA ASN A 87 -3.73 7.18 16.45
C ASN A 87 -3.49 6.14 15.34
N PRO A 88 -3.07 4.90 15.67
CA PRO A 88 -2.81 3.89 14.67
C PRO A 88 -4.11 3.45 13.98
N VAL A 89 -4.00 3.10 12.70
CA VAL A 89 -5.12 2.55 11.93
C VAL A 89 -5.53 1.20 12.56
N PRO A 90 -6.83 0.98 12.87
CA PRO A 90 -7.30 -0.28 13.44
C PRO A 90 -7.20 -1.44 12.45
N TYR A 91 -7.38 -2.67 12.95
CA TYR A 91 -7.45 -3.87 12.10
C TYR A 91 -8.70 -3.86 11.21
N SER A 92 -9.84 -3.51 11.81
CA SER A 92 -11.13 -3.40 11.12
C SER A 92 -11.08 -2.32 10.05
N ILE A 93 -11.78 -2.58 8.94
CA ILE A 93 -11.91 -1.61 7.86
C ILE A 93 -12.73 -0.43 8.39
N LEU A 94 -12.16 0.76 8.30
CA LEU A 94 -12.87 2.00 8.56
C LEU A 94 -13.73 2.34 7.34
N SER A 95 -14.90 2.91 7.58
CA SER A 95 -15.73 3.44 6.50
C SER A 95 -14.95 4.46 5.68
N GLU A 96 -15.23 4.49 4.37
CA GLU A 96 -14.63 5.46 3.47
C GLU A 96 -14.92 6.91 3.96
N THR A 97 -13.90 7.75 3.90
CA THR A 97 -14.05 9.16 4.24
C THR A 97 -14.88 9.89 3.19
N PHE A 98 -15.51 10.99 3.59
CA PHE A 98 -16.32 11.82 2.70
C PHE A 98 -15.60 12.16 1.38
N GLN A 99 -16.25 11.90 0.25
CA GLN A 99 -15.79 12.32 -1.09
C GLN A 99 -16.35 13.71 -1.40
N GLN A 100 -15.47 14.66 -1.70
CA GLN A 100 -15.83 16.03 -2.09
C GLN A 100 -16.07 16.16 -3.59
#